data_AF-A0A8J2V1S9-F1
#
_entry.id   AF-A0A8J2V1S9-F1
#
_cell.length_a   1.000
_cell.length_b   1.000
_cell.length_c   1.000
_cell.angle_alpha   90.00
_cell.angle_beta   90.00
_cell.angle_gamma   90.00
#
_symmetry.space_group_name_H-M   'P 1'
#
loop_
_entity.id
_entity.type
_entity.pdbx_description
1 polymer ?
#
loop_
_entity_poly.entity_id
_entity_poly.type
_entity_poly.pdbx_seq_one_letter_code
_entity_poly.pdbx_strand_id
1 'polypeptide(L)'
;MLLFIRVFLVLYGIIAIATGIGVILEPYDGAIAPFEDNSHRFIGAIWASTALGFFYVTWKPAETGLFRFLLAALFLGGIVRAAALVLYAPDPAIIAIIALELIPTPLMWYFQSRLKKSGRIN
;
A
#
# COMPACT_ATOMS: atom_id res chain seq x y z
N MET A 1 12.79 -1.19 -15.89
CA MET A 1 12.74 -0.56 -14.54
C MET A 1 11.54 0.37 -14.42
N LEU A 2 11.43 1.40 -15.28
CA LEU A 2 10.28 2.32 -15.22
C LEU A 2 8.94 1.62 -15.48
N LEU A 3 8.87 0.73 -16.47
CA LEU A 3 7.67 -0.07 -16.73
C LEU A 3 7.24 -0.90 -15.51
N PHE A 4 8.19 -1.56 -14.83
CA PHE A 4 7.90 -2.33 -13.62
C PHE A 4 7.34 -1.46 -12.49
N ILE A 5 7.92 -0.27 -12.28
CA ILE A 5 7.39 0.69 -11.31
C ILE A 5 5.95 1.07 -11.67
N ARG A 6 5.68 1.36 -12.94
CA ARG A 6 4.32 1.72 -13.39
C ARG A 6 3.32 0.60 -13.19
N VAL A 7 3.65 -0.61 -13.63
CA VAL A 7 2.79 -1.78 -13.47
C VAL A 7 2.54 -2.03 -11.98
N PHE A 8 3.57 -1.97 -11.15
CA PHE A 8 3.44 -2.09 -9.70
C PHE A 8 2.47 -1.04 -9.15
N LEU A 9 2.72 0.25 -9.39
CA LEU A 9 1.89 1.33 -8.84
C LEU A 9 0.43 1.26 -9.31
N VAL A 10 0.18 0.89 -10.57
CA VAL A 10 -1.19 0.73 -11.09
C VAL A 10 -1.89 -0.43 -10.42
N LEU A 11 -1.26 -1.62 -10.40
CA LEU A 11 -1.87 -2.79 -9.76
C LEU A 11 -2.11 -2.55 -8.27
N TYR A 12 -1.16 -1.91 -7.60
CA TYR A 12 -1.25 -1.61 -6.18
C TYR A 12 -2.34 -0.57 -5.90
N GLY A 13 -2.48 0.45 -6.74
CA GLY A 13 -3.59 1.41 -6.66
C GLY A 13 -4.97 0.76 -6.88
N ILE A 14 -5.08 -0.20 -7.81
CA ILE A 14 -6.31 -0.97 -8.00
C ILE A 14 -6.62 -1.81 -6.76
N ILE A 15 -5.63 -2.52 -6.21
CA ILE A 15 -5.79 -3.30 -4.97
C ILE A 15 -6.24 -2.36 -3.84
N ALA A 16 -5.62 -1.19 -3.70
CA ALA A 16 -5.93 -0.24 -2.64
C ALA A 16 -7.37 0.28 -2.69
N ILE A 17 -7.85 0.66 -3.88
CA ILE A 17 -9.25 1.06 -4.07
C ILE A 17 -10.19 -0.10 -3.81
N ALA A 18 -9.93 -1.27 -4.41
CA ALA A 18 -10.84 -2.40 -4.32
C ALA A 18 -11.02 -2.88 -2.87
N THR A 19 -9.92 -3.08 -2.14
CA THR A 19 -10.00 -3.54 -0.74
C THR A 19 -10.43 -2.43 0.21
N GLY A 20 -10.04 -1.18 -0.04
CA GLY A 20 -10.50 -0.03 0.76
C GLY A 20 -12.00 0.20 0.65
N ILE A 21 -12.56 0.15 -0.57
CA ILE A 21 -14.02 0.22 -0.78
C ILE A 21 -14.72 -0.99 -0.16
N GLY A 22 -14.14 -2.19 -0.26
CA GLY A 22 -14.65 -3.38 0.41
C GLY A 22 -14.86 -3.18 1.90
N VAL A 23 -13.85 -2.64 2.59
CA VAL A 23 -13.91 -2.30 4.03
C VAL A 23 -14.97 -1.24 4.33
N ILE A 24 -15.08 -0.19 3.51
CA ILE A 24 -16.05 0.89 3.73
C ILE A 24 -17.49 0.35 3.65
N LEU A 25 -17.74 -0.58 2.73
CA LEU A 25 -19.07 -1.11 2.41
C LEU A 25 -19.42 -2.39 3.20
N GLU A 26 -18.53 -2.87 4.06
CA GLU A 26 -18.78 -4.08 4.83
C GLU A 26 -20.03 -3.94 5.71
N PRO A 27 -20.92 -4.95 5.82
CA PRO A 27 -22.07 -4.89 6.71
C PRO A 27 -21.64 -4.62 8.16
N TYR A 28 -22.40 -3.80 8.88
CA TYR A 28 -22.10 -3.55 10.29
C TYR A 28 -22.28 -4.82 11.12
N ASP A 29 -21.25 -5.17 11.90
CA ASP A 29 -21.29 -6.25 12.88
C ASP A 29 -21.51 -5.66 14.29
N GLY A 30 -22.67 -5.98 14.88
CA GLY A 30 -23.03 -5.53 16.23
C GLY A 30 -22.17 -6.12 17.36
N ALA A 31 -21.31 -7.10 17.08
CA ALA A 31 -20.35 -7.64 18.04
C ALA A 31 -19.09 -6.77 18.19
N ILE A 32 -18.82 -5.86 17.26
CA ILE A 32 -17.65 -4.98 17.25
C ILE A 32 -17.97 -3.68 18.00
N ALA A 33 -17.02 -3.16 18.77
CA ALA A 33 -17.22 -1.88 19.45
C ALA A 33 -17.43 -0.76 18.42
N PRO A 34 -18.38 0.19 18.60
CA PRO A 34 -18.68 1.21 17.59
C PRO A 34 -17.47 2.05 17.16
N PHE A 35 -16.52 2.29 18.07
CA PHE A 35 -15.29 3.01 17.75
C PHE A 35 -14.34 2.20 16.85
N GLU A 36 -14.30 0.88 17.01
CA GLU A 36 -13.46 -0.02 16.21
C GLU A 36 -14.02 -0.15 14.79
N ASP A 37 -15.34 -0.36 14.62
CA ASP A 37 -15.98 -0.36 13.30
C ASP A 37 -15.78 0.98 12.58
N ASN A 38 -16.01 2.10 13.29
CA ASN A 38 -15.81 3.44 12.72
C ASN A 38 -14.35 3.66 12.27
N SER A 39 -13.39 3.28 13.12
CA SER A 39 -11.96 3.37 12.81
C SER A 39 -11.57 2.47 11.63
N HIS A 40 -12.15 1.26 11.56
CA HIS A 40 -11.89 0.31 10.47
C HIS A 40 -12.33 0.89 9.13
N ARG A 41 -13.55 1.45 9.04
CA ARG A 41 -14.08 2.10 7.84
C ARG A 41 -13.28 3.35 7.45
N PHE A 42 -12.89 4.16 8.43
CA PHE A 42 -12.07 5.34 8.19
C PHE A 42 -10.70 4.97 7.60
N ILE A 43 -10.05 3.93 8.13
CA ILE A 43 -8.79 3.40 7.59
C ILE A 43 -9.01 2.85 6.17
N GLY A 44 -10.14 2.17 5.90
CA GLY A 44 -10.53 1.74 4.56
C GLY A 44 -10.61 2.91 3.56
N ALA A 45 -11.18 4.04 3.98
CA ALA A 45 -11.25 5.26 3.17
C ALA A 45 -9.87 5.88 2.91
N ILE A 46 -9.02 5.98 3.94
CA ILE A 46 -7.62 6.42 3.78
C ILE A 46 -6.92 5.50 2.78
N TRP A 47 -7.05 4.19 2.96
CA TRP A 47 -6.43 3.20 2.09
C TRP A 47 -6.85 3.34 0.64
N ALA A 48 -8.16 3.41 0.37
CA ALA A 48 -8.67 3.66 -0.98
C ALA A 48 -8.14 4.98 -1.56
N SER A 49 -8.05 6.03 -0.75
CA SER A 49 -7.52 7.33 -1.19
C SER A 49 -6.04 7.30 -1.55
N THR A 50 -5.24 6.39 -0.96
CA THR A 50 -3.81 6.26 -1.30
C THR A 50 -3.58 5.86 -2.76
N ALA A 51 -4.55 5.21 -3.39
CA ALA A 51 -4.51 4.90 -4.82
C ALA A 51 -4.39 6.14 -5.71
N LEU A 52 -4.96 7.28 -5.29
CA LEU A 52 -4.81 8.55 -5.99
C LEU A 52 -3.33 8.94 -6.07
N GLY A 53 -2.59 8.75 -4.97
CA GLY A 53 -1.14 8.94 -4.92
C GLY A 53 -0.40 7.98 -5.83
N PHE A 54 -0.73 6.68 -5.81
CA PHE A 54 -0.10 5.68 -6.69
C PHE A 54 -0.32 6.01 -8.17
N PHE A 55 -1.55 6.33 -8.57
CA PHE A 55 -1.89 6.69 -9.96
C PHE A 55 -1.21 7.98 -10.40
N TYR A 56 -1.16 9.00 -9.54
CA TYR A 56 -0.47 10.24 -9.82
C TYR A 56 1.02 10.02 -10.11
N VAL A 57 1.71 9.29 -9.21
CA VAL A 57 3.15 9.06 -9.31
C VAL A 57 3.52 8.12 -10.46
N THR A 58 2.61 7.22 -10.87
CA THR A 58 2.80 6.33 -12.03
C THR A 58 3.23 7.10 -13.28
N TRP A 59 2.60 8.25 -13.51
CA TRP A 59 2.84 9.07 -14.70
C TRP A 59 3.81 10.23 -14.46
N LYS A 60 4.21 10.47 -13.21
CA LYS A 60 5.14 11.52 -12.82
C LYS A 60 6.36 10.95 -12.11
N PRO A 61 7.27 10.27 -12.83
CA PRO A 61 8.42 9.59 -12.21
C PRO A 61 9.44 10.55 -11.55
N ALA A 62 9.39 11.85 -11.88
CA ALA A 62 10.15 12.92 -11.22
C ALA A 62 9.68 13.19 -9.77
N GLU A 63 8.46 12.79 -9.41
CA GLU A 63 7.85 13.03 -8.08
C GLU A 63 8.42 12.08 -7.02
N THR A 64 9.71 12.26 -6.74
CA THR A 64 10.46 11.32 -5.90
C THR A 64 10.05 11.35 -4.43
N GLY A 65 9.60 12.51 -3.93
CA GLY A 65 9.14 12.68 -2.55
C GLY A 65 7.89 11.84 -2.27
N LEU A 66 6.83 12.05 -3.04
CA LEU A 66 5.58 11.32 -2.88
C LEU A 66 5.75 9.81 -3.13
N PHE A 67 6.53 9.42 -4.15
CA PHE A 67 6.84 8.01 -4.39
C PHE A 67 7.45 7.34 -3.15
N ARG A 68 8.47 7.97 -2.57
CA ARG A 68 9.19 7.42 -1.41
C ARG A 68 8.32 7.42 -0.16
N PHE A 69 7.52 8.46 0.04
CA PHE A 69 6.55 8.50 1.13
C PHE A 69 5.58 7.31 1.06
N LEU A 70 4.98 7.07 -0.12
CA LEU A 70 4.03 5.98 -0.31
C LEU A 70 4.68 4.61 -0.07
N LEU A 71 5.88 4.37 -0.61
CA LEU A 71 6.59 3.10 -0.37
C LEU A 71 6.97 2.91 1.10
N ALA A 72 7.40 3.97 1.79
CA ALA A 72 7.72 3.90 3.21
C ALA A 72 6.48 3.60 4.06
N ALA A 73 5.34 4.22 3.73
CA ALA A 73 4.08 3.95 4.40
C ALA A 73 3.63 2.48 4.25
N LEU A 74 3.74 1.92 3.03
CA LEU A 74 3.46 0.50 2.79
C LEU A 74 4.41 -0.41 3.55
N PHE A 75 5.72 -0.13 3.50
CA PHE A 75 6.73 -0.92 4.19
C PHE A 75 6.50 -0.93 5.70
N LEU A 76 6.18 0.22 6.30
CA LEU A 76 5.82 0.33 7.71
C LEU A 76 4.55 -0.46 8.04
N GLY A 77 3.54 -0.40 7.17
CA GLY A 77 2.33 -1.23 7.28
C GLY A 77 2.66 -2.73 7.31
N GLY A 78 3.56 -3.18 6.44
CA GLY A 78 4.03 -4.57 6.40
C GLY A 78 4.75 -4.99 7.69
N ILE A 79 5.57 -4.10 8.27
CA ILE A 79 6.23 -4.36 9.55
C ILE A 79 5.19 -4.52 10.66
N VAL A 80 4.22 -3.61 10.74
CA VAL A 80 3.18 -3.65 11.77
C VAL A 80 2.33 -4.91 11.63
N ARG A 81 1.94 -5.30 10.41
CA ARG A 81 1.21 -6.56 10.16
C ARG A 81 2.03 -7.79 10.54
N ALA A 82 3.31 -7.82 10.17
CA ALA A 82 4.19 -8.93 10.55
C ALA A 82 4.37 -9.04 12.06
N ALA A 83 4.52 -7.91 12.76
CA ALA A 83 4.60 -7.89 14.21
C ALA A 83 3.29 -8.34 14.87
N ALA A 84 2.13 -7.99 14.30
CA ALA A 84 0.83 -8.35 14.84
C ALA A 84 0.52 -9.86 14.76
N LEU A 85 1.22 -10.64 13.92
CA LEU A 85 1.10 -12.09 13.86
C LEU A 85 1.48 -12.81 15.16
N VAL A 86 2.09 -12.13 16.13
CA VAL A 86 2.31 -12.71 17.47
C VAL A 86 1.02 -12.81 18.29
N LEU A 87 -0.04 -12.10 17.89
CA LEU A 87 -1.31 -12.00 18.62
C LEU A 87 -2.37 -13.00 18.13
N TYR A 88 -2.21 -13.54 16.92
CA TYR A 88 -3.20 -14.41 16.29
C TYR A 88 -2.55 -15.37 15.30
N ALA A 89 -3.27 -16.46 14.98
CA ALA A 89 -2.79 -17.43 14.00
C ALA A 89 -2.59 -16.78 12.63
N PRO A 90 -1.54 -17.16 11.89
CA PRO A 90 -1.28 -16.58 10.58
C PRO A 90 -2.33 -17.00 9.56
N ASP A 91 -3.08 -16.02 9.07
CA ASP A 91 -3.98 -16.19 7.93
C ASP A 91 -3.19 -16.06 6.61
N PRO A 92 -3.41 -16.95 5.61
CA PRO A 92 -2.70 -16.88 4.33
C PRO A 92 -2.83 -15.55 3.59
N ALA A 93 -3.98 -14.87 3.68
CA ALA A 93 -4.19 -13.57 3.07
C ALA A 93 -3.35 -12.50 3.78
N ILE A 94 -3.24 -12.54 5.12
CA ILE A 94 -2.36 -11.64 5.88
C ILE A 94 -0.90 -11.84 5.48
N ILE A 95 -0.45 -13.10 5.36
CA ILE A 95 0.93 -13.41 4.91
C ILE A 95 1.17 -12.85 3.50
N ALA A 96 0.22 -13.03 2.58
CA ALA A 96 0.34 -12.52 1.22
C ALA A 96 0.47 -10.99 1.18
N ILE A 97 -0.31 -10.28 2.01
CA ILE A 97 -0.23 -8.81 2.13
C ILE A 97 1.12 -8.38 2.71
N ILE A 98 1.61 -9.04 3.77
CA ILE A 98 2.93 -8.78 4.34
C ILE A 98 4.02 -8.92 3.27
N ALA A 99 3.99 -10.01 2.50
CA ALA A 99 4.95 -10.23 1.41
C ALA A 99 4.85 -9.13 0.35
N LEU A 100 3.63 -8.73 -0.03
CA LEU A 100 3.34 -7.68 -1.00
C LEU A 100 3.80 -6.29 -0.52
N GLU A 101 3.86 -6.05 0.78
CA GLU A 101 4.31 -4.78 1.36
C GLU A 101 5.82 -4.74 1.60
N LEU A 102 6.42 -5.85 2.05
CA LEU A 102 7.82 -5.87 2.47
C LEU A 102 8.81 -6.20 1.34
N ILE A 103 8.39 -6.91 0.29
CA ILE A 103 9.31 -7.36 -0.78
C ILE A 103 9.32 -6.40 -1.98
N PRO A 104 8.18 -6.02 -2.57
CA PRO A 104 8.17 -5.11 -3.71
C PRO A 104 8.60 -3.69 -3.35
N THR A 105 8.29 -3.20 -2.14
CA THR A 105 8.54 -1.78 -1.81
C THR A 105 10.04 -1.44 -1.75
N PRO A 106 10.95 -2.24 -1.14
CA PRO A 106 12.39 -1.98 -1.24
C PRO A 106 12.91 -2.14 -2.67
N LEU A 107 12.36 -3.09 -3.43
CA LEU A 107 12.74 -3.30 -4.83
C LEU A 107 12.36 -2.10 -5.71
N MET A 108 11.16 -1.55 -5.54
CA MET A 108 10.69 -0.36 -6.25
C MET A 108 11.50 0.87 -5.87
N TRP A 109 11.85 1.01 -4.59
CA TRP A 109 12.76 2.06 -4.11
C TRP A 109 14.13 1.97 -4.78
N TYR A 110 14.69 0.76 -4.84
CA TYR A 110 15.95 0.50 -5.53
C TYR A 110 15.85 0.85 -7.02
N PHE A 111 14.78 0.43 -7.69
CA PHE A 111 14.58 0.72 -9.11
C PHE A 111 14.48 2.22 -9.41
N GLN A 112 13.73 2.96 -8.60
CA GLN A 112 13.63 4.42 -8.73
C GLN A 112 15.00 5.09 -8.51
N SER A 113 15.75 4.65 -7.51
CA SER A 113 17.07 5.20 -7.19
C SER A 113 18.07 4.99 -8.34
N ARG A 114 18.03 3.83 -9.00
CA ARG A 114 18.85 3.54 -10.18
C ARG A 114 18.44 4.38 -11.39
N LEU A 115 17.14 4.57 -11.62
CA LEU A 115 16.65 5.43 -12.70
C LEU A 115 17.11 6.88 -12.51
N LYS A 116 17.01 7.41 -11.29
CA LYS A 116 17.48 8.75 -10.93
C LYS A 116 18.99 8.89 -11.14
N LYS A 117 19.78 7.94 -10.66
CA LYS A 117 21.24 7.94 -10.86
C LYS A 117 21.64 7.90 -12.35
N SER A 118 20.83 7.25 -13.20
CA SER A 118 21.05 7.18 -14.65
C SER A 118 20.54 8.41 -15.43
N GLY A 119 19.95 9.42 -14.77
CA GLY A 119 19.38 10.60 -15.42
C GLY A 119 18.12 10.32 -16.25
N ARG A 120 17.52 9.13 -16.11
CA ARG A 120 16.30 8.74 -16.85
C ARG A 120 15.02 9.33 -16.25
N ILE A 121 15.11 9.79 -15.02
CA ILE A 121 14.08 10.54 -14.29
C ILE A 121 14.84 11.64 -13.54
N ASN A 122 14.45 12.89 -13.73
CA ASN A 122 15.06 14.06 -13.10
C ASN A 122 14.08 14.65 -12.09
#